data_AF-A0A1V5WHY8-F1
#
_entry.id   AF-A0A1V5WHY8-F1
#
_cell.length_a   1.000
_cell.length_b   1.000
_cell.length_c   1.000
_cell.angle_alpha   90.00
_cell.angle_beta   90.00
_cell.angle_gamma   90.00
#
_symmetry.space_group_name_H-M   'P 1'
#
loop_
_entity.id
_entity.type
_entity.pdbx_description
1 polymer ?
#
loop_
_entity_poly.entity_id
_entity_poly.type
_entity_poly.pdbx_seq_one_letter_code
_entity_poly.pdbx_strand_id
1 'polypeptide(L)' 'MRPEFKGRGGTAMEPAIARAKELDPDAIIYFTDGDIFDNPQDPEIPFLWAIVGEQKKPTDFGEEIRIQETY' A
#
# COMPACT_ATOMS: atom_id res chain seq x y z
N MET A 1 15.51 31.93 -10.42
CA MET A 1 14.28 31.29 -9.88
C MET A 1 14.48 29.78 -9.98
N ARG A 2 14.41 29.04 -8.87
CA ARG A 2 14.43 27.56 -8.93
C ARG A 2 12.99 27.09 -9.17
N PRO A 3 12.75 26.13 -10.09
CA PRO A 3 11.41 25.59 -10.30
C PRO A 3 10.91 24.93 -9.00
N GLU A 4 9.64 25.19 -8.67
CA GLU A 4 8.94 24.52 -7.57
C GLU A 4 8.37 23.20 -8.10
N PHE A 5 8.89 22.08 -7.62
CA PHE A 5 8.43 20.76 -8.03
C PHE A 5 7.16 20.41 -7.25
N LYS A 6 6.02 20.31 -7.95
CA LYS A 6 4.73 19.90 -7.35
C LYS A 6 4.53 18.39 -7.25
N GLY A 7 5.51 17.59 -7.68
CA GLY A 7 5.45 16.13 -7.63
C GLY A 7 6.85 15.52 -7.68
N ARG A 8 7.04 14.39 -6.99
CA ARG A 8 8.29 13.63 -6.93
C ARG A 8 8.14 12.14 -7.26
N GLY A 9 6.95 11.71 -7.70
CA GLY A 9 6.60 10.30 -7.87
C GLY A 9 6.26 9.63 -6.53
N GLY A 10 6.17 8.29 -6.55
CA GLY A 10 5.85 7.45 -5.41
C GLY A 10 4.37 7.08 -5.31
N THR A 11 4.09 5.96 -4.63
CA THR A 11 2.74 5.40 -4.49
C THR A 11 2.10 5.91 -3.21
N ALA A 12 0.99 6.65 -3.32
CA ALA A 12 0.15 6.99 -2.18
C ALA A 12 -0.94 5.92 -2.01
N MET A 13 -0.90 5.17 -0.92
CA MET A 13 -1.81 4.06 -0.65
C MET A 13 -3.10 4.50 0.05
N GLU A 14 -3.05 5.53 0.89
CA GLU A 14 -4.18 5.98 1.72
C GLU A 14 -5.45 6.27 0.91
N PRO A 15 -5.42 6.88 -0.30
CA PRO A 15 -6.63 7.14 -1.07
C PRO A 15 -7.38 5.85 -1.48
N ALA A 16 -6.65 4.78 -1.80
CA ALA A 16 -7.25 3.51 -2.17
C ALA A 16 -7.83 2.79 -0.94
N ILE A 17 -7.13 2.85 0.19
CA ILE A 17 -7.59 2.28 1.47
C ILE A 17 -8.84 3.00 1.96
N ALA A 18 -8.84 4.34 1.94
CA ALA A 18 -9.99 5.15 2.32
C ALA A 18 -11.22 4.82 1.47
N ARG A 19 -11.05 4.67 0.15
CA ARG A 19 -12.13 4.26 -0.74
C ARG A 19 -12.61 2.83 -0.46
N ALA A 20 -11.72 1.92 -0.11
CA ALA A 20 -12.10 0.56 0.27
C ALA A 20 -12.97 0.56 1.53
N LYS A 21 -12.64 1.36 2.56
CA LYS A 21 -13.46 1.48 3.78
C LYS A 21 -14.90 1.91 3.48
N GLU A 22 -15.11 2.80 2.52
CA GLU A 22 -16.45 3.26 2.10
C GLU A 22 -17.29 2.15 1.44
N LEU A 23 -16.65 1.10 0.94
CA LEU A 23 -17.33 -0.05 0.32
C LEU A 23 -17.70 -1.14 1.32
N ASP A 24 -17.32 -0.96 2.60
CA ASP A 24 -17.60 -1.88 3.72
C ASP A 24 -17.25 -3.36 3.42
N PRO A 25 -16.00 -3.67 3.00
CA PRO A 25 -15.58 -5.03 2.72
C PRO A 25 -15.27 -5.81 4.01
N ASP A 26 -15.49 -7.13 3.98
CA ASP A 26 -15.07 -8.02 5.07
C ASP A 26 -13.54 -8.13 5.22
N ALA A 27 -12.78 -7.90 4.13
CA ALA A 27 -11.32 -7.92 4.11
C ALA A 27 -10.75 -7.11 2.93
N ILE A 28 -9.50 -6.66 3.05
CA ILE A 28 -8.75 -5.95 2.00
C ILE A 28 -7.49 -6.75 1.64
N ILE A 29 -7.27 -6.97 0.34
CA ILE A 29 -5.99 -7.46 -0.19
C ILE A 29 -5.37 -6.35 -1.02
N TYR A 30 -4.18 -5.90 -0.65
CA TYR A 30 -3.47 -4.82 -1.33
C TYR A 30 -2.22 -5.36 -2.04
N PHE A 31 -2.22 -5.27 -3.36
CA PHE A 31 -1.08 -5.66 -4.19
C PHE A 31 -0.10 -4.51 -4.31
N THR A 32 1.16 -4.76 -3.99
CA THR A 32 2.22 -3.73 -4.02
C THR A 32 3.60 -4.35 -4.19
N ASP A 33 4.57 -3.58 -4.65
CA ASP A 33 6.00 -3.92 -4.58
C ASP A 33 6.65 -3.45 -3.27
N GLY A 34 5.87 -2.86 -2.36
CA GLY A 34 6.32 -2.36 -1.06
C GLY A 34 6.92 -0.95 -1.08
N ASP A 35 7.05 -0.29 -2.24
CA ASP A 35 7.53 1.10 -2.30
C ASP A 35 6.38 2.11 -2.16
N ILE A 36 6.47 2.97 -1.14
CA ILE A 36 5.39 3.88 -0.76
C ILE A 36 5.91 5.29 -0.51
N PHE A 37 5.06 6.28 -0.77
CA PHE A 37 5.34 7.68 -0.49
C PHE A 37 4.69 8.16 0.81
N ASP A 38 3.54 7.58 1.18
CA ASP A 38 2.75 7.98 2.33
C ASP A 38 2.86 6.98 3.49
N ASN A 39 2.11 7.23 4.57
CA ASN A 39 2.04 6.37 5.74
C ASN A 39 0.56 6.05 6.04
N PRO A 40 -0.01 5.03 5.38
CA PRO A 40 -1.44 4.76 5.51
C PRO A 40 -1.79 4.36 6.95
N GLN A 41 -3.00 4.69 7.38
CA GLN A 41 -3.49 4.32 8.71
C GLN A 41 -4.14 2.93 8.69
N ASP A 42 -4.10 2.22 9.82
CA ASP A 42 -4.79 0.93 9.94
C ASP A 42 -6.30 1.12 9.67
N PRO A 43 -6.88 0.43 8.68
CA PRO A 43 -8.29 0.59 8.35
C PRO A 43 -9.24 -0.03 9.37
N GLU A 44 -8.75 -0.80 10.35
CA GLU A 44 -9.53 -1.63 11.28
C GLU A 44 -10.37 -2.72 10.56
N ILE A 45 -9.93 -3.10 9.36
CA ILE A 45 -10.50 -4.15 8.51
C ILE A 45 -9.41 -5.20 8.30
N PRO A 46 -9.72 -6.51 8.35
CA PRO A 46 -8.74 -7.57 8.03
C PRO A 46 -7.98 -7.26 6.74
N PHE A 47 -6.65 -7.17 6.83
CA PHE A 47 -5.82 -6.62 5.76
C PHE A 47 -4.68 -7.58 5.40
N LEU A 48 -4.51 -7.83 4.10
CA LEU A 48 -3.42 -8.63 3.56
C LEU A 48 -2.60 -7.81 2.57
N TRP A 49 -1.31 -7.68 2.85
CA TRP A 49 -0.33 -7.17 1.91
C TRP A 49 0.13 -8.30 0.99
N ALA A 50 -0.20 -8.21 -0.30
CA ALA A 50 0.27 -9.12 -1.34
C ALA A 50 1.48 -8.48 -2.04
N ILE A 51 2.68 -8.80 -1.54
CA ILE A 51 3.92 -8.10 -1.89
C ILE A 51 4.68 -8.86 -2.97
N VAL A 52 5.04 -8.18 -4.06
CA VAL A 52 6.08 -8.65 -5.01
C VAL A 52 7.43 -8.05 -4.64
N GLY A 53 8.52 -8.79 -4.88
CA GLY A 53 9.89 -8.31 -4.61
C GLY A 53 10.36 -8.51 -3.17
N GLU A 54 11.44 -7.80 -2.82
CA GLU A 54 12.18 -7.97 -1.55
C GLU A 54 11.97 -6.81 -0.56
N GLN A 55 11.18 -5.82 -0.94
CA GLN A 55 10.87 -4.67 -0.12
C GLN A 55 10.11 -5.11 1.14
N LYS A 56 10.20 -4.27 2.17
CA LYS A 56 9.54 -4.52 3.46
C LYS A 56 8.05 -4.21 3.36
N LYS A 57 7.28 -4.77 4.30
CA LYS A 57 5.88 -4.39 4.51
C LYS A 57 5.78 -2.86 4.66
N PRO A 58 4.84 -2.20 3.96
CA PRO A 58 4.63 -0.75 4.03
C PRO A 58 4.41 -0.20 5.44
N THR A 59 3.66 -0.92 6.27
CA THR A 59 3.24 -0.50 7.62
C THR A 59 3.32 -1.68 8.58
N ASP A 60 3.00 -1.49 9.87
CA ASP A 60 3.02 -2.57 10.86
C ASP A 60 1.71 -3.40 10.91
N PHE A 61 0.61 -2.89 10.36
CA PHE A 61 -0.69 -3.57 10.37
C PHE A 61 -0.85 -4.59 9.24
N GLY A 62 -1.85 -5.46 9.38
CA GLY A 62 -2.18 -6.49 8.40
C GLY A 62 -1.19 -7.66 8.34
N GLU A 63 -1.60 -8.72 7.66
CA GLU A 63 -0.77 -9.87 7.32
C GLU A 63 0.02 -9.61 6.03
N GLU A 64 1.07 -10.38 5.77
CA GLU A 64 1.80 -10.31 4.50
C GLU A 64 1.91 -11.69 3.84
N ILE A 65 1.79 -11.71 2.53
CA ILE A 65 2.25 -12.81 1.66
C ILE A 65 3.22 -12.25 0.63
N ARG A 66 4.20 -13.07 0.25
CA ARG A 66 5.15 -12.75 -0.82
C ARG A 66 4.85 -13.54 -2.07
N ILE A 67 4.67 -12.84 -3.18
CA ILE A 67 4.45 -13.41 -4.51
C ILE A 67 5.82 -13.57 -5.16
N GLN A 68 6.19 -14.82 -5.46
CA GLN A 68 7.45 -15.14 -6.13
C GLN A 68 7.31 -14.92 -7.64
N GLU A 69 8.28 -14.26 -8.25
CA GLU A 69 8.40 -14.21 -9.70
C GLU A 69 9.02 -15.53 -10.18
N THR A 70 8.24 -16.36 -10.88
CA THR A 70 8.78 -17.50 -11.64
C THR A 70 9.19 -17.02 -13.03
N TYR A 71 10.49 -16.79 -13.23
CA TYR A 71 11.10 -16.63 -14.56
C TYR A 71 11.72 -17.94 -15.03
#